data_AF-A0AAX2K6N7-F1
#
_entry.id   AF-A0AAX2K6N7-F1
#
_cell.length_a   1.000
_cell.length_b   1.000
_cell.length_c   1.000
_cell.angle_alpha   90.00
_cell.angle_beta   90.00
_cell.angle_gamma   90.00
#
_symmetry.space_group_name_H-M   'P 1'
#
loop_
_entity.id
_entity.type
_entity.pdbx_description
1 polymer ?
#
loop_
_entity_poly.entity_id
_entity_poly.type
_entity_poly.pdbx_seq_one_letter_code
_entity_poly.pdbx_strand_id
1 'polypeptide(L)'
;MGMSLSIAKFEWQGDKLDANYKELSQEVVVTDFVDSIISEKYISFFIVFEGDEKVKYREISKESLYKLSEEIDAKVDNLLNDLEQVSGKSRREETTSKIRSIILINKLIKEFLFHQCADSTYVIKFLIS
;
A
#
# COMPACT_ATOMS: atom_id res chain seq x y z
N MET A 1 6.06 6.97 -15.76
CA MET A 1 5.58 7.25 -14.41
C MET A 1 5.47 5.91 -13.69
N GLY A 2 6.15 5.77 -12.55
CA GLY A 2 6.06 4.54 -11.75
C GLY A 2 4.85 4.61 -10.82
N MET A 3 4.29 3.46 -10.49
CA MET A 3 3.20 3.35 -9.52
C MET A 3 3.78 3.36 -8.10
N SER A 4 2.98 3.80 -7.14
CA SER A 4 3.33 3.98 -5.74
C SER A 4 2.19 3.56 -4.83
N LEU A 5 2.51 3.12 -3.61
CA LEU A 5 1.56 2.90 -2.53
C LEU A 5 1.76 3.98 -1.48
N SER A 6 0.67 4.55 -0.99
CA SER A 6 0.73 5.56 0.06
C SER A 6 -0.48 5.51 0.97
N ILE A 7 -0.37 6.19 2.10
CA ILE A 7 -1.53 6.51 2.93
C ILE A 7 -1.82 7.99 2.75
N ALA A 8 -3.07 8.28 2.41
CA ALA A 8 -3.57 9.63 2.27
C ALA A 8 -4.77 9.88 3.16
N LYS A 9 -4.87 11.11 3.63
CA LYS A 9 -5.98 11.61 4.42
C LYS A 9 -6.89 12.45 3.53
N PHE A 10 -8.19 12.26 3.70
CA PHE A 10 -9.24 12.99 3.02
C PHE A 10 -10.22 13.53 4.07
N GLU A 11 -10.87 14.62 3.76
CA GLU A 11 -11.83 15.27 4.65
C GLU A 11 -13.20 15.31 4.00
N TRP A 12 -14.25 15.10 4.80
CA TRP A 12 -15.61 15.34 4.36
C TRP A 12 -15.92 16.83 4.40
N GLN A 13 -16.34 17.39 3.27
CA GLN A 13 -16.97 18.70 3.18
C GLN A 13 -18.43 18.53 2.77
N GLY A 14 -19.33 18.49 3.77
CA GLY A 14 -20.73 18.17 3.54
C GLY A 14 -20.90 16.73 3.07
N ASP A 15 -21.37 16.54 1.83
CA ASP A 15 -21.55 15.25 1.17
C ASP A 15 -20.39 14.86 0.23
N LYS A 16 -19.35 15.69 0.14
CA LYS A 16 -18.19 15.48 -0.73
C LYS A 16 -16.96 15.07 0.07
N LEU A 17 -16.17 14.16 -0.51
CA LEU A 17 -14.86 13.79 0.00
C LEU A 17 -13.81 14.59 -0.77
N ASP A 18 -13.07 15.46 -0.08
CA ASP A 18 -12.09 16.36 -0.69
C ASP A 18 -10.65 15.89 -0.44
N ALA A 19 -9.79 16.06 -1.44
CA ALA A 19 -8.38 15.69 -1.36
C ALA A 19 -7.63 16.62 -0.40
N ASN A 20 -7.06 16.07 0.68
CA ASN A 20 -6.14 16.80 1.54
C ASN A 20 -4.70 16.31 1.32
N TYR A 21 -3.96 17.03 0.48
CA TYR A 21 -2.55 16.73 0.18
C TYR A 21 -1.56 17.23 1.24
N LYS A 22 -2.03 17.83 2.36
CA LYS A 22 -1.12 18.40 3.37
C LYS A 22 -0.31 17.32 4.10
N GLU A 23 -0.80 16.09 4.16
CA GLU A 23 -0.14 14.98 4.87
C GLU A 23 -0.28 13.67 4.09
N LEU A 24 0.67 13.39 3.19
CA LEU A 24 0.97 12.02 2.76
C LEU A 24 1.94 11.42 3.77
N SER A 25 1.56 10.28 4.38
CA SER A 25 2.30 9.79 5.53
C SER A 25 3.56 9.00 5.14
N GLN A 26 3.52 8.26 4.02
CA GLN A 26 4.68 7.59 3.43
C GLN A 26 4.37 7.08 2.02
N GLU A 27 5.35 7.12 1.12
CA GLU A 27 5.25 6.57 -0.24
C GLU A 27 6.20 5.38 -0.43
N VAL A 28 5.67 4.26 -0.94
CA VAL A 28 6.41 3.06 -1.29
C VAL A 28 6.30 2.85 -2.79
N VAL A 29 7.42 2.94 -3.50
CA VAL A 29 7.46 2.70 -4.95
C VAL A 29 7.08 1.24 -5.25
N VAL A 30 6.16 1.05 -6.19
CA VAL A 30 5.76 -0.26 -6.70
C VAL A 30 6.80 -0.72 -7.72
N THR A 31 7.63 -1.67 -7.31
CA THR A 31 8.50 -2.43 -8.22
C THR A 31 7.72 -3.58 -8.85
N ASP A 32 8.26 -4.20 -9.90
CA ASP A 32 7.65 -5.40 -10.53
C ASP A 32 7.34 -6.51 -9.51
N PHE A 33 8.19 -6.63 -8.50
CA PHE A 33 7.97 -7.57 -7.41
C PHE A 33 6.76 -7.18 -6.55
N VAL A 34 6.62 -5.91 -6.18
CA VAL A 34 5.47 -5.42 -5.40
C VAL A 34 4.18 -5.52 -6.21
N ASP A 35 4.23 -5.17 -7.49
CA ASP A 35 3.12 -5.31 -8.42
C ASP A 35 2.63 -6.77 -8.49
N SER A 36 3.56 -7.74 -8.50
CA SER A 36 3.23 -9.18 -8.46
C SER A 36 2.52 -9.65 -7.18
N ILE A 37 2.50 -8.83 -6.13
CA ILE A 37 1.76 -9.09 -4.88
C ILE A 37 0.38 -8.43 -4.95
N ILE A 38 0.29 -7.25 -5.55
CA ILE A 38 -0.93 -6.44 -5.62
C ILE A 38 -1.75 -6.88 -6.83
N SER A 39 -2.49 -7.97 -6.65
CA SER A 39 -3.45 -8.43 -7.64
C SER A 39 -4.64 -7.45 -7.76
N GLU A 40 -5.19 -7.29 -8.97
CA GLU A 40 -6.42 -6.52 -9.22
C GLU A 40 -7.58 -6.90 -8.30
N LYS A 41 -7.61 -8.13 -7.77
CA LYS A 41 -8.64 -8.60 -6.82
C LYS A 41 -8.67 -7.82 -5.50
N TYR A 42 -7.62 -7.07 -5.19
CA TYR A 42 -7.52 -6.23 -3.99
C TYR A 42 -7.79 -4.76 -4.26
N ILE A 43 -7.90 -4.37 -5.53
CA ILE A 43 -8.02 -2.98 -5.94
C ILE A 43 -9.50 -2.61 -6.00
N SER A 44 -9.87 -1.61 -5.21
CA SER A 44 -11.14 -0.92 -5.33
C SER A 44 -10.93 0.53 -5.78
N PHE A 45 -12.03 1.22 -6.06
CA PHE A 45 -11.99 2.61 -6.48
C PHE A 45 -12.91 3.45 -5.62
N PHE A 46 -12.51 4.70 -5.40
CA PHE A 46 -13.32 5.70 -4.73
C PHE A 46 -13.21 7.04 -5.47
N ILE A 47 -14.17 7.91 -5.22
CA ILE A 47 -14.26 9.22 -5.87
C ILE A 47 -13.96 10.29 -4.84
N VAL A 48 -13.14 11.25 -5.24
CA VAL A 48 -12.75 12.44 -4.48
C VAL A 48 -13.04 13.66 -5.33
N PHE A 49 -13.30 14.80 -4.72
CA PHE A 49 -13.38 16.08 -5.40
C PHE A 49 -12.06 16.83 -5.29
N GLU A 50 -11.60 17.34 -6.43
CA GLU A 50 -10.49 18.28 -6.55
C GLU A 50 -11.03 19.58 -7.13
N GLY A 51 -11.37 20.50 -6.23
CA GLY A 51 -12.19 21.66 -6.59
C GLY A 51 -13.59 21.22 -7.04
N ASP A 52 -13.94 21.52 -8.28
CA ASP A 52 -15.24 21.15 -8.86
C ASP A 52 -15.21 19.83 -9.66
N GLU A 53 -14.03 19.21 -9.79
CA GLU A 53 -13.85 17.99 -10.58
C GLU A 53 -13.93 16.73 -9.72
N LYS A 54 -14.62 15.70 -10.23
CA LYS A 54 -14.63 14.36 -9.62
C LYS A 54 -13.47 13.54 -10.16
N VAL A 55 -12.57 13.14 -9.28
CA VAL A 55 -11.41 12.30 -9.59
C VAL A 55 -11.60 10.91 -9.01
N LYS A 56 -11.32 9.87 -9.82
CA LYS A 56 -11.44 8.47 -9.42
C LYS A 56 -10.05 7.94 -9.05
N TYR A 57 -9.87 7.60 -7.78
CA TYR A 57 -8.65 7.03 -7.24
C TYR A 57 -8.75 5.51 -7.06
N ARG A 58 -7.60 4.85 -7.09
CA ARG A 58 -7.45 3.42 -6.74
C ARG A 58 -7.05 3.30 -5.28
N GLU A 59 -7.63 2.32 -4.61
CA GLU A 59 -7.27 2.00 -3.23
C GLU A 59 -7.22 0.49 -2.98
N ILE A 60 -6.60 0.11 -1.88
CA ILE A 60 -6.77 -1.22 -1.28
C ILE A 60 -7.62 -1.06 -0.04
N SER A 61 -8.82 -1.65 -0.04
CA SER A 61 -9.72 -1.54 1.11
C SER A 61 -9.14 -2.21 2.36
N LYS A 62 -9.61 -1.82 3.55
CA LYS A 62 -9.19 -2.43 4.81
C LYS A 62 -9.40 -3.95 4.82
N GLU A 63 -10.53 -4.41 4.29
CA GLU A 63 -10.86 -5.83 4.18
C GLU A 63 -9.91 -6.57 3.22
N SER A 64 -9.53 -5.91 2.13
CA SER A 64 -8.59 -6.44 1.15
C SER A 64 -7.16 -6.49 1.70
N LEU A 65 -6.79 -5.53 2.54
CA LEU A 65 -5.48 -5.52 3.22
C LEU A 65 -5.28 -6.71 4.15
N TYR A 66 -6.32 -7.18 4.84
CA TYR A 66 -6.18 -8.40 5.67
C TYR A 66 -5.82 -9.62 4.83
N LYS A 67 -6.47 -9.81 3.67
CA LYS A 67 -6.17 -10.91 2.75
C LYS A 67 -4.79 -10.74 2.10
N LEU A 68 -4.46 -9.52 1.71
CA LEU A 68 -3.14 -9.19 1.16
C LEU A 68 -2.03 -9.48 2.18
N SER A 69 -2.26 -9.18 3.46
CA SER A 69 -1.30 -9.45 4.54
C SER A 69 -0.97 -10.94 4.65
N GLU A 70 -1.97 -11.83 4.55
CA GLU A 70 -1.74 -13.28 4.58
C GLU A 70 -0.88 -13.76 3.39
N GLU A 71 -1.13 -13.23 2.19
CA GLU A 71 -0.31 -13.56 1.01
C GLU A 71 1.11 -12.98 1.09
N ILE A 72 1.25 -11.80 1.71
CA ILE A 72 2.55 -11.20 1.98
C ILE A 72 3.35 -12.10 2.93
N ASP A 73 2.75 -12.55 4.04
CA ASP A 73 3.44 -13.40 5.02
C ASP A 73 3.92 -14.70 4.38
N ALA A 74 3.08 -15.37 3.58
CA ALA A 74 3.47 -16.56 2.84
C ALA A 74 4.63 -16.31 1.85
N LYS A 75 4.67 -15.13 1.21
CA LYS A 75 5.78 -14.75 0.33
C LYS A 75 7.06 -14.43 1.10
N VAL A 76 6.98 -13.83 2.28
CA VAL A 76 8.15 -13.58 3.15
C VAL A 76 8.80 -14.90 3.53
N ASP A 77 8.02 -15.87 4.01
CA ASP A 77 8.55 -17.14 4.46
C ASP A 77 9.29 -17.87 3.33
N ASN A 78 8.72 -17.86 2.12
CA ASN A 78 9.37 -18.42 0.93
C ASN A 78 10.69 -17.69 0.61
N LEU A 79 10.71 -16.35 0.66
CA LEU A 79 11.93 -15.59 0.39
C LEU A 79 13.02 -15.80 1.45
N LEU A 80 12.63 -15.98 2.72
CA LEU A 80 13.56 -16.28 3.81
C LEU A 80 14.18 -17.67 3.60
N ASN A 81 13.36 -18.68 3.28
CA ASN A 81 13.84 -20.02 2.93
C ASN A 81 14.79 -19.98 1.73
N ASP A 82 14.44 -19.23 0.68
CA ASP A 82 15.29 -19.04 -0.49
C ASP A 82 16.63 -18.39 -0.11
N LEU A 83 16.61 -17.38 0.77
CA LEU A 83 17.83 -16.68 1.18
C LEU A 83 18.83 -17.61 1.88
N GLU A 84 18.35 -18.57 2.67
CA GLU A 84 19.18 -19.60 3.33
C GLU A 84 19.81 -20.57 2.33
N GLN A 85 19.10 -20.88 1.24
CA GLN A 85 19.53 -21.87 0.25
C GLN A 85 20.31 -21.27 -0.93
N VAL A 86 20.19 -19.96 -1.16
CA VAL A 86 20.83 -19.29 -2.29
C VAL A 86 22.35 -19.15 -2.09
N SER A 87 23.08 -19.62 -3.10
CA SER A 87 24.50 -19.33 -3.32
C SER A 87 24.67 -18.25 -4.39
N GLY A 88 25.68 -17.39 -4.20
CA GLY A 88 25.99 -16.29 -5.12
C GLY A 88 25.50 -14.92 -4.64
N LYS A 89 26.40 -13.94 -4.70
CA LYS A 89 26.19 -12.58 -4.17
C LYS A 89 24.98 -11.86 -4.80
N SER A 90 24.90 -11.88 -6.14
CA SER A 90 23.85 -11.16 -6.88
C SER A 90 22.44 -11.68 -6.55
N ARG A 91 22.24 -13.00 -6.48
CA ARG A 91 20.93 -13.57 -6.09
C ARG A 91 20.56 -13.26 -4.65
N ARG A 92 21.53 -13.29 -3.71
CA ARG A 92 21.27 -12.89 -2.32
C ARG A 92 20.86 -11.42 -2.22
N GLU A 93 21.50 -10.54 -2.97
CA GLU A 93 21.15 -9.12 -3.03
C GLU A 93 19.74 -8.91 -3.58
N GLU A 94 19.37 -9.64 -4.64
CA GLU A 94 18.02 -9.61 -5.20
C GLU A 94 16.96 -10.07 -4.18
N THR A 95 17.15 -11.24 -3.54
CA THR A 95 16.24 -11.75 -2.51
C THR A 95 16.14 -10.78 -1.33
N THR A 96 17.27 -10.22 -0.88
CA THR A 96 17.30 -9.21 0.18
C THR A 96 16.50 -7.96 -0.21
N SER A 97 16.61 -7.53 -1.47
CA SER A 97 15.84 -6.38 -1.96
C SER A 97 14.33 -6.66 -1.96
N LYS A 98 13.90 -7.86 -2.36
CA LYS A 98 12.48 -8.26 -2.31
C LYS A 98 11.96 -8.28 -0.88
N ILE A 99 12.72 -8.83 0.07
CA ILE A 99 12.38 -8.83 1.50
C ILE A 99 12.23 -7.39 2.02
N ARG A 100 13.13 -6.48 1.64
CA ARG A 100 13.02 -5.04 2.00
C ARG A 100 11.74 -4.42 1.46
N SER A 101 11.36 -4.70 0.22
CA SER A 101 10.10 -4.22 -0.35
C SER A 101 8.90 -4.71 0.48
N ILE A 102 8.88 -5.98 0.88
CA ILE A 102 7.81 -6.49 1.76
C ILE A 102 7.78 -5.76 3.11
N ILE A 103 8.94 -5.57 3.74
CA ILE A 103 9.01 -4.86 5.03
C ILE A 103 8.43 -3.45 4.92
N LEU A 104 8.69 -2.75 3.81
CA LEU A 104 8.12 -1.42 3.56
C LEU A 104 6.60 -1.47 3.41
N ILE A 105 6.07 -2.42 2.65
CA ILE A 105 4.61 -2.61 2.53
C ILE A 105 4.00 -2.91 3.90
N ASN A 106 4.58 -3.83 4.68
CA ASN A 106 4.08 -4.17 6.01
C ASN A 106 4.11 -2.99 7.00
N LYS A 107 5.11 -2.12 6.90
CA LYS A 107 5.13 -0.87 7.67
C LYS A 107 3.96 0.04 7.27
N LEU A 108 3.75 0.22 5.97
CA LEU A 108 2.64 1.02 5.44
C LEU A 108 1.28 0.45 5.86
N ILE A 109 1.09 -0.86 5.80
CA ILE A 109 -0.17 -1.50 6.25
C ILE A 109 -0.41 -1.24 7.74
N LYS A 110 0.62 -1.40 8.59
CA LYS A 110 0.50 -1.16 10.03
C LYS A 110 0.15 0.30 10.33
N GLU A 111 0.77 1.24 9.63
CA GLU A 111 0.49 2.66 9.76
C GLU A 111 -0.95 3.00 9.33
N PHE A 112 -1.42 2.43 8.22
CA PHE A 112 -2.81 2.57 7.78
C PHE A 112 -3.79 2.07 8.84
N LEU A 113 -3.56 0.86 9.36
CA LEU A 113 -4.44 0.25 10.38
C LEU A 113 -4.40 1.02 11.70
N PHE A 114 -3.26 1.56 12.09
CA PHE A 114 -3.13 2.40 13.28
C PHE A 114 -3.97 3.68 13.13
N HIS A 115 -3.84 4.36 12.00
CA HIS A 115 -4.58 5.60 11.75
C HIS A 115 -6.09 5.38 11.59
N GLN A 116 -6.52 4.24 11.04
CA GLN A 116 -7.95 3.86 10.99
C GLN A 116 -8.60 3.73 12.37
N CYS A 117 -7.82 3.52 13.44
CA CYS A 117 -8.32 3.46 14.80
C CYS A 117 -8.27 4.81 15.54
N ALA A 118 -7.54 5.80 15.03
CA ALA A 118 -7.05 6.92 15.83
C ALA A 118 -7.80 8.26 15.67
N ASP A 119 -8.68 8.43 14.68
CA ASP A 119 -9.45 9.69 14.55
C ASP A 119 -10.67 9.51 13.64
N SER A 120 -11.83 10.02 14.05
CA SER A 120 -13.07 9.96 13.25
C SER A 120 -13.25 11.12 12.28
N THR A 121 -12.34 12.11 12.32
CA THR A 121 -12.46 13.36 11.56
C THR A 121 -12.00 13.23 10.11
N TYR A 122 -11.15 12.24 9.82
CA TYR A 122 -10.54 12.05 8.51
C TYR A 122 -10.90 10.69 7.93
N VAL A 123 -11.06 10.64 6.61
CA VAL A 123 -11.12 9.40 5.85
C VAL A 123 -9.72 9.06 5.39
N ILE A 124 -9.22 7.92 5.83
CA ILE A 124 -7.85 7.50 5.55
C ILE A 124 -7.90 6.39 4.52
N LYS A 125 -7.13 6.52 3.44
CA LYS A 125 -7.13 5.57 2.32
C LYS A 125 -5.72 5.04 2.07
N PHE A 126 -5.64 3.75 1.74
CA PHE A 126 -4.42 3.12 1.25
C PHE A 126 -4.44 3.24 -0.28
N LEU A 127 -3.74 4.23 -0.81
CA LEU A 127 -3.79 4.61 -2.22
C LEU A 127 -2.83 3.81 -3.08
N ILE A 128 -3.23 3.65 -4.34
CA ILE A 128 -2.36 3.24 -5.44
C ILE A 128 -2.31 4.42 -6.42
N SER A 129 -1.16 5.08 -6.51
CA SER A 129 -0.93 6.34 -7.25
C SER A 129 0.13 6.20 -8.33
#